data_AF-A0A838FIB4-F1
#
_entry.id   AF-A0A838FIB4-F1
#
_cell.length_a   1.000
_cell.length_b   1.000
_cell.length_c   1.000
_cell.angle_alpha   90.00
_cell.angle_beta   90.00
_cell.angle_gamma   90.00
#
_symmetry.space_group_name_H-M   'P 1'
#
loop_
_entity.id
_entity.type
_entity.pdbx_description
1 polymer ?
#
loop_
_entity_poly.entity_id
_entity_poly.type
_entity_poly.pdbx_seq_one_letter_code
_entity_poly.pdbx_strand_id
1 'polypeptide(L)'
;MVVRAERAGRALTAAAEALDAHRERLEAELAEGSAAAEETAGRLRECAAEEAEARAAMSLAGEALTRADVELERSRDRCHEATSELESIAGRLEYPADEVPDGTQLSAERQAELKVTIERLGRRREALGPVNPLAQAEYEEAVAHVEELEAQREDLEAAMAELSDLIADLDRRIRSAFDETFQAAARNFEEVVEQLFPGGRGRLRLVSPEGPRAVDGGLEGDDAAGPTDRDAGADGTGAPSTVEPGVEVEVTPAGKSMKRLSLLSGGEKSLVALAFLFAVFLARPCPFYVLDEVEAALDDLNTGRFLDLLRRFSDRAQFIVVTHQKRTMDAADCLYGVSMGADGVSKVVSRRLPGRSPAAAA
;
A
#
# COMPACT_ATOMS: atom_id res chain seq x y z
N MET A 1 -71.49 93.73 33.02
CA MET A 1 -70.39 92.74 32.97
C MET A 1 -69.74 92.51 34.34
N VAL A 2 -69.48 93.56 35.13
CA VAL A 2 -68.72 93.48 36.40
C VAL A 2 -69.31 92.52 37.46
N VAL A 3 -70.61 92.60 37.76
CA VAL A 3 -71.26 91.72 38.77
C VAL A 3 -71.25 90.23 38.38
N ARG A 4 -71.31 89.91 37.08
CA ARG A 4 -71.21 88.51 36.61
C ARG A 4 -69.77 87.99 36.72
N ALA A 5 -68.77 88.86 36.50
CA ALA A 5 -67.36 88.51 36.66
C ALA A 5 -66.99 88.27 38.14
N GLU A 6 -67.49 89.09 39.07
CA GLU A 6 -67.27 88.89 40.52
C GLU A 6 -67.93 87.61 41.06
N ARG A 7 -69.15 87.29 40.61
CA ARG A 7 -69.80 86.02 40.96
C ARG A 7 -69.07 84.81 40.39
N ALA A 8 -68.59 84.90 39.15
CA ALA A 8 -67.78 83.85 38.55
C ALA A 8 -66.44 83.68 39.30
N GLY A 9 -65.80 84.78 39.71
CA GLY A 9 -64.59 84.76 40.53
C GLY A 9 -64.79 84.05 41.87
N ARG A 10 -65.83 84.41 42.63
CA ARG A 10 -66.14 83.74 43.91
C ARG A 10 -66.49 82.26 43.74
N ALA A 11 -67.22 81.90 42.70
CA ALA A 11 -67.54 80.50 42.41
C ALA A 11 -66.28 79.70 42.04
N LEU A 12 -65.35 80.30 41.28
CA LEU A 12 -64.05 79.69 40.97
C LEU A 12 -63.18 79.51 42.22
N THR A 13 -63.14 80.50 43.11
CA THR A 13 -62.39 80.39 44.38
C THR A 13 -62.96 79.30 45.27
N ALA A 14 -64.29 79.25 45.46
CA ALA A 14 -64.94 78.19 46.25
C ALA A 14 -64.75 76.80 45.62
N ALA A 15 -64.77 76.69 44.28
CA ALA A 15 -64.46 75.45 43.59
C ALA A 15 -63.00 75.04 43.75
N ALA A 16 -62.06 75.99 43.72
CA ALA A 16 -60.64 75.73 43.96
C ALA A 16 -60.40 75.23 45.40
N GLU A 17 -60.98 75.89 46.41
CA GLU A 17 -60.91 75.47 47.81
C GLU A 17 -61.51 74.07 48.03
N ALA A 18 -62.65 73.76 47.39
CA ALA A 18 -63.26 72.43 47.47
C ALA A 18 -62.41 71.35 46.78
N LEU A 19 -61.77 71.69 45.65
CA LEU A 19 -60.85 70.80 44.95
C LEU A 19 -59.58 70.56 45.76
N ASP A 20 -59.02 71.59 46.41
CA ASP A 20 -57.86 71.44 47.30
C ASP A 20 -58.21 70.58 48.52
N ALA A 21 -59.35 70.81 49.17
CA ALA A 21 -59.80 69.97 50.29
C ALA A 21 -60.13 68.53 49.86
N HIS A 22 -60.49 68.29 48.60
CA HIS A 22 -60.66 66.94 48.07
C HIS A 22 -59.31 66.29 47.74
N ARG A 23 -58.37 67.07 47.17
CA ARG A 23 -56.99 66.64 46.90
C ARG A 23 -56.29 66.23 48.19
N GLU A 24 -56.36 67.05 49.25
CA GLU A 24 -55.76 66.74 50.55
C GLU A 24 -56.33 65.46 51.17
N ARG A 25 -57.65 65.23 51.03
CA ARG A 25 -58.27 63.98 51.49
C ARG A 25 -57.79 62.76 50.71
N LEU A 26 -57.72 62.85 49.38
CA LEU A 26 -57.20 61.78 48.54
C LEU A 26 -55.71 61.52 48.78
N GLU A 27 -54.92 62.56 49.01
CA GLU A 27 -53.50 62.44 49.38
C GLU A 27 -53.34 61.73 50.74
N ALA A 28 -54.20 62.02 51.71
CA ALA A 28 -54.20 61.33 53.01
C ALA A 28 -54.61 59.86 52.89
N GLU A 29 -55.69 59.56 52.14
CA GLU A 29 -56.13 58.18 51.90
C GLU A 29 -55.07 57.37 51.12
N LEU A 30 -54.40 57.98 50.13
CA LEU A 30 -53.31 57.34 49.39
C LEU A 30 -52.09 57.10 50.28
N ALA A 31 -51.74 58.03 51.16
CA ALA A 31 -50.63 57.87 52.10
C ALA A 31 -50.90 56.74 53.10
N GLU A 32 -52.12 56.65 53.64
CA GLU A 32 -52.53 55.56 54.53
C GLU A 32 -52.54 54.21 53.80
N GLY A 33 -53.10 54.15 52.60
CA GLY A 33 -53.09 52.96 51.76
C GLY A 33 -51.67 52.51 51.38
N SER A 34 -50.78 53.45 51.08
CA SER A 34 -49.38 53.17 50.78
C SER A 34 -48.64 52.62 52.00
N ALA A 35 -48.87 53.19 53.19
CA ALA A 35 -48.26 52.70 54.43
C ALA A 35 -48.72 51.27 54.76
N ALA A 36 -50.02 50.97 54.63
CA ALA A 36 -50.55 49.63 54.82
C ALA A 36 -50.01 48.62 53.80
N ALA A 37 -49.83 49.05 52.54
CA ALA A 37 -49.23 48.22 51.49
C ALA A 37 -47.75 47.94 51.76
N GLU A 38 -46.98 48.93 52.24
CA GLU A 38 -45.58 48.75 52.63
C GLU A 38 -45.42 47.78 53.80
N GLU A 39 -46.28 47.89 54.82
CA GLU A 39 -46.30 46.97 55.96
C GLU A 39 -46.60 45.54 55.52
N THR A 40 -47.65 45.36 54.70
CA THR A 40 -48.04 44.04 54.18
C THR A 40 -46.93 43.44 53.30
N ALA A 41 -46.30 44.25 52.45
CA ALA A 41 -45.17 43.83 51.64
C ALA A 41 -43.95 43.46 52.49
N GLY A 42 -43.73 44.15 53.62
CA GLY A 42 -42.73 43.80 54.62
C GLY A 42 -42.95 42.40 55.20
N ARG A 43 -44.16 42.15 55.69
CA ARG A 43 -44.55 40.84 56.27
C ARG A 43 -44.47 39.70 55.27
N LEU A 44 -44.85 39.94 54.00
CA LEU A 44 -44.72 38.94 52.94
C LEU A 44 -43.24 38.63 52.64
N ARG A 45 -42.36 39.65 52.65
CA ARG A 45 -40.92 39.46 52.46
C ARG A 45 -40.30 38.65 53.61
N GLU A 46 -40.68 38.91 54.85
CA GLU A 46 -40.24 38.14 56.02
C GLU A 46 -40.71 36.68 55.92
N CYS A 47 -41.99 36.45 55.65
CA CYS A 47 -42.53 35.09 55.52
C CYS A 47 -41.89 34.31 54.36
N ALA A 48 -41.61 34.96 53.24
CA ALA A 48 -40.89 34.34 52.12
C ALA A 48 -39.43 33.99 52.47
N ALA A 49 -38.77 34.81 53.30
CA ALA A 49 -37.42 34.52 53.78
C ALA A 49 -37.41 33.29 54.71
N GLU A 50 -38.36 33.22 55.66
CA GLU A 50 -38.52 32.06 56.55
C GLU A 50 -38.84 30.78 55.76
N GLU A 51 -39.70 30.85 54.74
CA GLU A 51 -40.02 29.71 53.88
C GLU A 51 -38.77 29.24 53.09
N ALA A 52 -37.96 30.17 52.59
CA ALA A 52 -36.73 29.85 51.88
C ALA A 52 -35.70 29.18 52.80
N GLU A 53 -35.55 29.66 54.03
CA GLU A 53 -34.68 29.04 55.04
C GLU A 53 -35.15 27.63 55.40
N ALA A 54 -36.45 27.44 55.64
CA ALA A 54 -37.02 26.14 55.94
C ALA A 54 -36.83 25.14 54.79
N ARG A 55 -37.01 25.57 53.53
CA ARG A 55 -36.75 24.75 52.34
C ARG A 55 -35.28 24.38 52.21
N ALA A 56 -34.36 25.33 52.46
CA ALA A 56 -32.93 25.05 52.43
C ALA A 56 -32.52 24.04 53.50
N ALA A 57 -33.04 24.18 54.73
CA ALA A 57 -32.80 23.24 55.81
C ALA A 57 -33.33 21.83 55.49
N MET A 58 -34.52 21.74 54.87
CA MET A 58 -35.10 20.46 54.44
C MET A 58 -34.26 19.78 53.35
N SER A 59 -33.75 20.55 52.38
CA SER A 59 -32.85 20.01 51.34
C SER A 59 -31.57 19.44 51.94
N LEU A 60 -30.92 20.17 52.84
CA LEU A 60 -29.70 19.72 53.52
C LEU A 60 -29.95 18.47 54.36
N ALA A 61 -31.07 18.40 55.08
CA ALA A 61 -31.46 17.21 55.84
C ALA A 61 -31.73 16.00 54.92
N GLY A 62 -32.37 16.21 53.76
CA GLY A 62 -32.61 15.18 52.76
C GLY A 62 -31.32 14.63 52.15
N GLU A 63 -30.36 15.50 51.84
CA GLU A 63 -29.02 15.09 51.38
C GLU A 63 -28.26 14.30 52.44
N ALA A 64 -28.32 14.71 53.70
CA ALA A 64 -27.70 14.00 54.81
C ALA A 64 -28.31 12.60 55.03
N LEU A 65 -29.64 12.49 54.96
CA LEU A 65 -30.35 11.21 55.04
C LEU A 65 -29.95 10.28 53.90
N THR A 66 -29.97 10.79 52.66
CA THR A 66 -29.59 10.01 51.47
C THR A 66 -28.15 9.49 51.58
N ARG A 67 -27.22 10.31 52.10
CA ARG A 67 -25.84 9.89 52.36
C ARG A 67 -25.78 8.77 53.40
N ALA A 68 -26.50 8.91 54.50
CA ALA A 68 -26.56 7.90 55.55
C ALA A 68 -27.16 6.58 55.05
N ASP A 69 -28.20 6.62 54.21
CA ASP A 69 -28.81 5.43 53.62
C ASP A 69 -27.83 4.69 52.69
N VAL A 70 -27.08 5.42 51.86
CA VAL A 70 -26.04 4.83 51.01
C VAL A 70 -24.92 4.20 51.85
N GLU A 71 -24.50 4.85 52.94
CA GLU A 71 -23.50 4.29 53.85
C GLU A 71 -24.00 3.02 54.55
N LEU A 72 -25.27 3.00 54.95
CA LEU A 72 -25.90 1.83 55.55
C LEU A 72 -25.97 0.65 54.57
N GLU A 73 -26.42 0.89 53.34
CA GLU A 73 -26.46 -0.16 52.31
C GLU A 73 -25.05 -0.68 51.98
N ARG A 74 -24.06 0.21 51.82
CA ARG A 74 -22.65 -0.22 51.66
C ARG A 74 -22.13 -1.04 52.82
N SER A 75 -22.56 -0.76 54.06
CA SER A 75 -22.17 -1.58 55.21
C SER A 75 -22.86 -2.94 55.20
N ARG A 76 -24.12 -3.01 54.77
CA ARG A 76 -24.86 -4.28 54.62
C ARG A 76 -24.27 -5.15 53.54
N ASP A 77 -23.93 -4.57 52.40
CA ASP A 77 -23.27 -5.28 51.29
C ASP A 77 -21.93 -5.86 51.75
N ARG A 78 -21.10 -5.07 52.44
CA ARG A 78 -19.84 -5.56 53.02
C ARG A 78 -20.05 -6.67 54.04
N CYS A 79 -21.09 -6.58 54.87
CA CYS A 79 -21.42 -7.66 55.79
C CYS A 79 -21.84 -8.93 55.05
N HIS A 80 -22.69 -8.84 54.03
CA HIS A 80 -23.09 -9.99 53.22
C HIS A 80 -21.91 -10.62 52.49
N GLU A 81 -21.05 -9.80 51.88
CA GLU A 81 -19.84 -10.28 51.19
C GLU A 81 -18.90 -10.99 52.17
N ALA A 82 -18.63 -10.39 53.33
CA ALA A 82 -17.84 -11.03 54.38
C ALA A 82 -18.47 -12.34 54.87
N THR A 83 -19.80 -12.40 55.03
CA THR A 83 -20.50 -13.63 55.40
C THR A 83 -20.36 -14.70 54.31
N SER A 84 -20.57 -14.36 53.04
CA SER A 84 -20.40 -15.30 51.92
C SER A 84 -18.95 -15.78 51.75
N GLU A 85 -17.97 -14.91 51.97
CA GLU A 85 -16.55 -15.30 52.00
C GLU A 85 -16.27 -16.28 53.14
N LEU A 86 -16.80 -16.01 54.34
CA LEU A 86 -16.66 -16.91 55.47
C LEU A 86 -17.33 -18.26 55.22
N GLU A 87 -18.52 -18.28 54.61
CA GLU A 87 -19.22 -19.51 54.21
C GLU A 87 -18.42 -20.29 53.15
N SER A 88 -17.85 -19.60 52.16
CA SER A 88 -16.99 -20.20 51.13
C SER A 88 -15.72 -20.82 51.73
N ILE A 89 -15.07 -20.10 52.65
CA ILE A 89 -13.90 -20.59 53.39
C ILE A 89 -14.28 -21.79 54.26
N ALA A 90 -15.38 -21.72 54.99
CA ALA A 90 -15.88 -22.82 55.81
C ALA A 90 -16.18 -24.07 54.96
N GLY A 91 -16.85 -23.90 53.82
CA GLY A 91 -17.13 -24.99 52.88
C GLY A 91 -15.85 -25.62 52.31
N ARG A 92 -14.85 -24.81 51.94
CA ARG A 92 -13.54 -25.30 51.47
C ARG A 92 -12.75 -26.04 52.56
N LEU A 93 -12.98 -25.70 53.82
CA LEU A 93 -12.34 -26.33 54.98
C LEU A 93 -13.17 -27.49 55.54
N GLU A 94 -14.28 -27.85 54.89
CA GLU A 94 -15.25 -28.86 55.36
C GLU A 94 -15.73 -28.60 56.80
N TYR A 95 -15.85 -27.33 57.16
CA TYR A 95 -16.24 -26.87 58.49
C TYR A 95 -17.75 -26.61 58.52
N PRO A 96 -18.54 -27.29 59.38
CA PRO A 96 -19.97 -27.05 59.47
C PRO A 96 -20.24 -25.65 60.02
N ALA A 97 -21.05 -24.85 59.32
CA ALA A 97 -21.32 -23.45 59.62
C ALA A 97 -21.98 -23.19 60.99
N ASP A 98 -22.49 -24.23 61.66
CA ASP A 98 -23.18 -24.15 62.95
C ASP A 98 -22.32 -24.50 64.17
N GLU A 99 -21.06 -24.92 63.99
CA GLU A 99 -20.14 -25.15 65.09
C GLU A 99 -19.31 -23.89 65.35
N VAL A 100 -19.73 -23.06 66.31
CA VAL A 100 -18.80 -22.13 66.96
C VAL A 100 -17.68 -23.00 67.52
N PRO A 101 -16.39 -22.79 67.17
CA PRO A 101 -15.33 -23.65 67.65
C PRO A 101 -15.35 -23.63 69.18
N ASP A 102 -15.82 -24.74 69.75
CA ASP A 102 -15.56 -25.05 71.14
C ASP A 102 -14.03 -25.02 71.23
N GLY A 103 -13.48 -24.16 72.08
CA GLY A 103 -12.05 -23.84 72.15
C GLY A 103 -11.14 -25.03 72.53
N THR A 104 -11.54 -26.26 72.23
CA THR A 104 -10.75 -27.47 72.11
C THR A 104 -9.43 -27.16 71.42
N GLN A 105 -8.42 -26.97 72.27
CA GLN A 105 -7.04 -26.83 71.88
C GLN A 105 -6.67 -28.07 71.06
N LEU A 106 -6.29 -27.86 69.80
CA LEU A 106 -5.69 -28.88 68.95
C LEU A 106 -4.65 -29.68 69.75
N SER A 107 -4.66 -31.01 69.63
CA SER A 107 -3.68 -31.86 70.32
C SER A 107 -2.26 -31.41 69.97
N ALA A 108 -1.35 -31.49 70.94
CA ALA A 108 0.04 -31.03 70.76
C ALA A 108 0.73 -31.71 69.57
N GLU A 109 0.38 -32.96 69.28
CA GLU A 109 0.87 -33.72 68.12
C GLU A 109 0.36 -33.12 66.80
N ARG A 110 -0.94 -32.81 66.71
CA ARG A 110 -1.51 -32.23 65.49
C ARG A 110 -1.02 -30.81 65.24
N GLN A 111 -0.81 -30.02 66.30
CA GLN A 111 -0.15 -28.73 66.20
C GLN A 111 1.28 -28.86 65.67
N ALA A 112 2.05 -29.85 66.13
CA ALA A 112 3.41 -30.07 65.66
C ALA A 112 3.46 -30.47 64.18
N GLU A 113 2.60 -31.39 63.73
CA GLU A 113 2.51 -31.78 62.31
C GLU A 113 2.15 -30.61 61.39
N LEU A 114 1.15 -29.80 61.79
CA LEU A 114 0.75 -28.63 61.03
C LEU A 114 1.88 -27.60 60.96
N LYS A 115 2.63 -27.41 62.05
CA LYS A 115 3.77 -26.49 62.09
C LYS A 115 4.88 -26.91 61.11
N VAL A 116 5.21 -28.20 61.06
CA VAL A 116 6.17 -28.75 60.08
C VAL A 116 5.66 -28.57 58.65
N THR A 117 4.36 -28.79 58.43
CA THR A 117 3.74 -28.61 57.11
C THR A 117 3.79 -27.15 56.65
N ILE A 118 3.49 -26.21 57.55
CA ILE A 118 3.57 -24.77 57.32
C ILE A 118 5.01 -24.34 57.01
N GLU A 119 6.01 -24.83 57.76
CA GLU A 119 7.41 -24.54 57.47
C GLU A 119 7.84 -25.06 56.09
N ARG A 120 7.43 -26.28 55.73
CA ARG A 120 7.73 -26.85 54.41
C ARG A 120 7.08 -26.04 53.28
N LEU A 121 5.81 -25.66 53.44
CA LEU A 121 5.10 -24.84 52.46
C LEU A 121 5.67 -23.42 52.40
N GLY A 122 6.10 -22.86 53.52
CA GLY A 122 6.78 -21.57 53.61
C GLY A 122 8.09 -21.56 52.82
N ARG A 123 8.95 -22.56 53.02
CA ARG A 123 10.19 -22.72 52.23
C ARG A 123 9.92 -22.90 50.74
N ARG A 124 8.87 -23.65 50.38
CA ARG A 124 8.47 -23.84 48.97
C ARG A 124 7.96 -22.54 48.33
N ARG A 125 7.24 -21.70 49.09
CA ARG A 125 6.80 -20.37 48.66
C ARG A 125 7.98 -19.42 48.47
N GLU A 126 8.96 -19.43 49.38
CA GLU A 126 10.19 -18.64 49.22
C GLU A 126 10.99 -19.06 47.98
N ALA A 127 11.06 -20.36 47.69
CA ALA A 127 11.76 -20.89 46.51
C ALA A 127 11.11 -20.48 45.17
N LEU A 128 9.81 -20.18 45.14
CA LEU A 128 9.11 -19.70 43.96
C LEU A 128 9.42 -18.23 43.63
N GLY A 129 10.04 -17.50 44.56
CA GLY A 129 10.37 -16.08 44.39
C GLY A 129 9.14 -15.16 44.44
N PRO A 130 9.35 -13.84 44.28
CA PRO A 130 8.26 -12.87 44.26
C PRO A 130 7.37 -13.09 43.03
N VAL A 131 6.06 -13.11 43.24
CA VAL A 131 5.08 -13.18 42.14
C VAL A 131 5.13 -11.87 41.37
N ASN A 132 5.32 -11.93 40.06
CA ASN A 132 5.21 -10.75 39.19
C ASN A 132 3.72 -10.40 39.00
N PRO A 133 3.21 -9.30 39.58
CA PRO A 133 1.81 -8.91 39.45
C PRO A 133 1.44 -8.45 38.04
N LEU A 134 2.42 -8.10 37.20
CA LEU A 134 2.21 -7.68 35.81
C LEU A 134 2.28 -8.84 34.81
N ALA A 135 2.64 -10.05 35.25
CA ALA A 135 2.88 -11.18 34.34
C ALA A 135 1.67 -11.52 33.46
N GLN A 136 0.45 -11.36 33.98
CA GLN A 136 -0.75 -11.60 33.21
C GLN A 136 -0.94 -10.54 32.11
N ALA A 137 -0.75 -9.26 32.44
CA ALA A 137 -0.86 -8.18 31.46
C ALA A 137 0.25 -8.26 30.40
N GLU A 138 1.49 -8.56 30.80
CA GLU A 138 2.62 -8.77 29.88
C GLU A 138 2.38 -9.96 28.95
N TYR A 139 1.76 -11.04 29.45
CA TYR A 139 1.39 -12.18 28.63
C TYR A 139 0.29 -11.83 27.62
N GLU A 140 -0.74 -11.10 28.05
CA GLU A 140 -1.82 -10.62 27.17
C GLU A 140 -1.27 -9.71 26.06
N GLU A 141 -0.36 -8.79 26.38
CA GLU A 141 0.31 -7.92 25.41
C GLU A 141 1.21 -8.71 24.44
N ALA A 142 1.99 -9.66 24.95
CA ALA A 142 2.85 -10.50 24.12
C ALA A 142 2.05 -11.39 23.17
N VAL A 143 0.92 -11.94 23.62
CA VAL A 143 0.01 -12.72 22.76
C VAL A 143 -0.57 -11.84 21.67
N ALA A 144 -1.06 -10.63 22.00
CA ALA A 144 -1.58 -9.70 21.01
C ALA A 144 -0.51 -9.32 19.97
N HIS A 145 0.74 -9.11 20.39
CA HIS A 145 1.83 -8.82 19.47
C HIS A 145 2.18 -10.01 18.56
N VAL A 146 2.11 -11.24 19.07
CA VAL A 146 2.30 -12.45 18.25
C VAL A 146 1.18 -12.59 17.22
N GLU A 147 -0.08 -12.36 17.62
CA GLU A 147 -1.23 -12.39 16.70
C GLU A 147 -1.08 -11.36 15.58
N GLU A 148 -0.61 -10.14 15.88
CA GLU A 148 -0.31 -9.12 14.86
C GLU A 148 0.80 -9.56 13.89
N LEU A 149 1.89 -10.15 14.40
CA LEU A 149 3.00 -10.62 13.57
C LEU A 149 2.59 -11.82 12.71
N GLU A 150 1.74 -12.71 13.22
CA GLU A 150 1.18 -13.83 12.45
C GLU A 150 0.32 -13.32 11.30
N ALA A 151 -0.55 -12.34 11.55
CA ALA A 151 -1.34 -11.71 10.49
C ALA A 151 -0.45 -11.03 9.42
N GLN A 152 0.59 -10.29 9.85
CA GLN A 152 1.54 -9.68 8.92
C GLN A 152 2.32 -10.71 8.10
N ARG A 153 2.68 -11.85 8.71
CA ARG A 153 3.34 -12.95 7.99
C ARG A 153 2.42 -13.53 6.94
N GLU A 154 1.17 -13.83 7.29
CA GLU A 154 0.18 -14.39 6.37
C GLU A 154 -0.08 -13.45 5.17
N ASP A 155 -0.21 -12.14 5.43
CA ASP A 155 -0.35 -11.14 4.37
C ASP A 155 0.86 -11.11 3.43
N LEU A 156 2.08 -11.21 3.98
CA LEU A 156 3.31 -11.23 3.18
C LEU A 156 3.44 -12.53 2.37
N GLU A 157 3.12 -13.68 2.96
CA GLU A 157 3.10 -14.98 2.27
C GLU A 157 2.08 -14.98 1.13
N ALA A 158 0.89 -14.38 1.34
CA ALA A 158 -0.11 -14.21 0.29
C ALA A 158 0.41 -13.31 -0.84
N ALA A 159 1.01 -12.16 -0.53
CA ALA A 159 1.59 -11.27 -1.52
C ALA A 159 2.73 -11.93 -2.32
N MET A 160 3.56 -12.75 -1.66
CA MET A 160 4.61 -13.53 -2.34
C MET A 160 4.03 -14.58 -3.29
N ALA A 161 2.94 -15.25 -2.91
CA ALA A 161 2.24 -16.19 -3.78
C ALA A 161 1.66 -15.48 -5.01
N GLU A 162 0.98 -14.35 -4.81
CA GLU A 162 0.43 -13.54 -5.90
C GLU A 162 1.52 -13.05 -6.88
N LEU A 163 2.66 -12.59 -6.35
CA LEU A 163 3.79 -12.16 -7.17
C LEU A 163 4.41 -13.32 -7.96
N SER A 164 4.50 -14.50 -7.36
CA SER A 164 4.99 -15.70 -8.03
C SER A 164 4.07 -16.14 -9.17
N ASP A 165 2.76 -16.08 -8.95
CA ASP A 165 1.76 -16.34 -9.98
C ASP A 165 1.83 -15.32 -11.13
N LEU A 166 2.01 -14.03 -10.81
CA LEU A 166 2.20 -12.99 -11.80
C LEU A 166 3.45 -13.19 -12.65
N ILE A 167 4.56 -13.61 -12.03
CA ILE A 167 5.80 -13.94 -12.76
C ILE A 167 5.55 -15.12 -13.70
N ALA A 168 4.89 -16.19 -13.23
CA ALA A 168 4.57 -17.35 -14.06
C ALA A 168 3.65 -16.97 -15.25
N ASP A 169 2.71 -16.07 -15.03
CA ASP A 169 1.85 -15.51 -16.08
C ASP A 169 2.63 -14.70 -17.10
N LEU A 170 3.54 -13.85 -16.63
CA LEU A 170 4.38 -13.03 -17.48
C LEU A 170 5.32 -13.90 -18.32
N ASP A 171 5.95 -14.92 -17.73
CA ASP A 171 6.80 -15.87 -18.43
C ASP A 171 6.06 -16.61 -19.53
N ARG A 172 4.82 -17.04 -19.27
CA ARG A 172 3.95 -17.65 -20.30
C ARG A 172 3.69 -16.69 -21.46
N ARG A 173 3.39 -15.41 -21.15
CA ARG A 173 3.16 -14.39 -22.18
C ARG A 173 4.43 -14.07 -22.97
N ILE A 174 5.58 -13.98 -22.31
CA ILE A 174 6.89 -13.75 -22.94
C ILE A 174 7.18 -14.90 -23.90
N ARG A 175 7.06 -16.15 -23.47
CA ARG A 175 7.29 -17.34 -24.33
C ARG A 175 6.35 -17.35 -25.54
N SER A 176 5.06 -17.10 -25.32
CA SER A 176 4.08 -17.04 -26.41
C SER A 176 4.41 -15.93 -27.42
N ALA A 177 4.73 -14.72 -26.94
CA ALA A 177 5.06 -13.59 -27.80
C ALA A 177 6.39 -13.80 -28.54
N PHE A 178 7.35 -14.45 -27.89
CA PHE A 178 8.62 -14.85 -28.49
C PHE A 178 8.39 -15.86 -29.61
N ASP A 179 7.66 -16.95 -29.36
CA ASP A 179 7.39 -17.99 -30.35
C ASP A 179 6.66 -17.44 -31.58
N GLU A 180 5.64 -16.59 -31.36
CA GLU A 180 4.92 -15.93 -32.44
C GLU A 180 5.85 -15.05 -33.29
N THR A 181 6.66 -14.21 -32.62
CA THR A 181 7.59 -13.29 -33.29
C THR A 181 8.70 -14.06 -34.00
N PHE A 182 9.23 -15.13 -33.40
CA PHE A 182 10.26 -15.99 -33.96
C PHE A 182 9.74 -16.72 -35.20
N GLN A 183 8.55 -17.30 -35.14
CA GLN A 183 7.94 -17.97 -36.30
C GLN A 183 7.67 -16.98 -37.44
N ALA A 184 7.21 -15.77 -37.13
CA ALA A 184 7.05 -14.71 -38.13
C ALA A 184 8.40 -14.33 -38.76
N ALA A 185 9.43 -14.11 -37.94
CA ALA A 185 10.78 -13.82 -38.41
C ALA A 185 11.37 -14.96 -39.25
N ALA A 186 11.14 -16.23 -38.88
CA ALA A 186 11.62 -17.39 -39.63
C ALA A 186 10.99 -17.46 -41.03
N ARG A 187 9.68 -17.23 -41.15
CA ARG A 187 8.98 -17.15 -42.45
C ARG A 187 9.49 -15.99 -43.29
N ASN A 188 9.61 -14.80 -42.70
CA ASN A 188 10.13 -13.63 -43.40
C ASN A 188 11.58 -13.84 -43.85
N PHE A 189 12.39 -14.54 -43.05
CA PHE A 189 13.78 -14.84 -43.39
C PHE A 189 13.89 -15.74 -44.61
N GLU A 190 13.06 -16.78 -44.70
CA GLU A 190 12.94 -17.63 -45.90
C GLU A 190 12.61 -16.78 -47.15
N GLU A 191 11.60 -15.92 -47.05
CA GLU A 191 11.17 -15.04 -48.16
C GLU A 191 12.25 -14.02 -48.58
N VAL A 192 12.97 -13.44 -47.63
CA VAL A 192 14.01 -12.43 -47.89
C VAL A 192 15.25 -13.11 -48.49
N VAL A 193 15.63 -14.29 -48.00
CA VAL A 193 16.79 -15.04 -48.52
C VAL A 193 16.56 -15.51 -49.95
N GLU A 194 15.37 -15.98 -50.30
CA GLU A 194 15.05 -16.37 -51.69
C GLU A 194 15.20 -15.20 -52.68
N GLN A 195 14.90 -13.98 -52.23
CA GLN A 195 15.04 -12.77 -53.05
C GLN A 195 16.49 -12.32 -53.19
N LEU A 196 17.24 -12.33 -52.07
CA LEU A 196 18.64 -11.92 -52.06
C LEU A 196 19.58 -12.97 -52.67
N PHE A 197 19.17 -14.24 -52.71
CA PHE A 197 19.91 -15.34 -53.29
C PHE A 197 19.00 -16.17 -54.22
N PRO A 198 18.97 -15.88 -55.54
CA PRO A 198 18.16 -16.62 -56.50
C PRO A 198 18.49 -18.12 -56.47
N GLY A 199 17.57 -18.96 -56.01
CA GLY A 199 17.78 -20.42 -55.85
C GLY A 199 18.48 -20.83 -54.55
N GLY A 200 18.70 -19.89 -53.62
CA GLY A 200 19.16 -20.17 -52.27
C GLY A 200 18.01 -20.43 -51.30
N ARG A 201 18.32 -21.04 -50.14
CA ARG A 201 17.36 -21.25 -49.04
C ARG A 201 17.97 -20.80 -47.71
N GLY A 202 17.18 -20.17 -46.86
CA GLY A 202 17.55 -19.79 -45.51
C GLY A 202 16.64 -20.44 -44.48
N ARG A 203 17.14 -20.69 -43.26
CA ARG A 203 16.31 -21.13 -42.13
C ARG A 203 16.84 -20.57 -40.83
N LEU A 204 15.94 -20.20 -39.93
CA LEU A 204 16.26 -19.87 -38.53
C LEU A 204 15.96 -21.08 -37.65
N ARG A 205 16.86 -21.40 -36.72
CA ARG A 205 16.66 -22.46 -35.71
C ARG A 205 16.91 -21.92 -34.31
N LEU A 206 16.09 -22.35 -33.37
CA LEU A 206 16.35 -22.15 -31.95
C LEU A 206 17.36 -23.22 -31.51
N VAL A 207 18.43 -22.78 -30.85
CA VAL A 207 19.46 -23.64 -30.30
C VAL A 207 19.50 -23.41 -28.80
N SER A 208 19.19 -24.43 -28.03
CA SER A 208 19.42 -24.38 -26.58
C SER A 208 20.93 -24.51 -26.35
N PRO A 209 21.57 -23.55 -25.67
CA PRO A 209 22.94 -23.73 -25.22
C PRO A 209 22.98 -24.95 -24.31
N GLU A 210 23.86 -25.92 -24.61
CA GLU A 210 24.15 -27.00 -23.67
C GLU A 210 24.66 -26.35 -22.39
N GLY A 211 23.89 -26.46 -21.30
CA GLY A 211 24.33 -26.00 -19.98
C GLY A 211 25.65 -26.68 -19.61
N PRO A 212 26.47 -26.09 -18.72
CA PRO A 212 27.65 -26.77 -18.22
C PRO A 212 27.21 -28.13 -17.67
N ARG A 213 27.70 -29.22 -18.27
CA ARG A 213 27.52 -30.56 -17.70
C ARG A 213 28.00 -30.48 -16.26
N ALA A 214 27.09 -30.68 -15.31
CA ALA A 214 27.49 -30.98 -13.95
C ALA A 214 28.48 -32.13 -14.06
N VAL A 215 29.71 -31.89 -13.59
CA VAL A 215 30.73 -32.92 -13.53
C VAL A 215 30.26 -33.85 -12.42
N ASP A 216 29.48 -34.87 -12.79
CA ASP A 216 29.12 -35.93 -11.87
C ASP A 216 30.42 -36.56 -11.37
N GLY A 217 30.65 -36.42 -10.07
CA GLY A 217 31.78 -37.00 -9.36
C GLY A 217 31.84 -38.50 -9.61
N GLY A 218 32.83 -38.90 -10.38
CA GLY A 218 33.24 -40.29 -10.59
C GLY A 218 34.69 -40.44 -10.15
N LEU A 219 34.85 -41.14 -9.04
CA LEU A 219 36.06 -41.56 -8.33
C LEU A 219 37.25 -41.92 -9.23
N GLU A 220 38.44 -41.46 -8.80
CA GLU A 220 39.79 -42.06 -8.83
C GLU A 220 40.79 -40.88 -8.67
N GLY A 221 41.69 -40.75 -7.70
CA GLY A 221 42.18 -41.53 -6.56
C GLY A 221 43.30 -40.68 -5.91
N ASP A 222 43.56 -40.92 -4.62
CA ASP A 222 44.72 -40.54 -3.79
C ASP A 222 45.56 -39.29 -4.17
N ASP A 223 45.54 -38.27 -3.31
CA ASP A 223 46.67 -38.00 -2.41
C ASP A 223 46.49 -36.72 -1.56
N ALA A 224 46.94 -36.84 -0.31
CA ALA A 224 47.46 -35.81 0.59
C ALA A 224 46.50 -34.84 1.32
N ALA A 225 46.43 -35.10 2.63
CA ALA A 225 45.91 -34.32 3.74
C ALA A 225 46.26 -32.81 3.79
N GLY A 226 45.29 -32.03 4.26
CA GLY A 226 45.49 -30.75 4.96
C GLY A 226 44.19 -30.35 5.69
N PRO A 227 44.19 -30.08 7.01
CA PRO A 227 43.00 -29.62 7.71
C PRO A 227 43.01 -28.09 7.77
N THR A 228 42.07 -27.43 7.09
CA THR A 228 41.79 -26.01 7.33
C THR A 228 40.29 -25.76 7.26
N ASP A 229 39.75 -25.44 8.44
CA ASP A 229 38.65 -24.52 8.71
C ASP A 229 37.37 -24.64 7.90
N ARG A 230 36.39 -25.25 8.58
CA ARG A 230 34.96 -25.10 8.32
C ARG A 230 34.54 -23.72 8.79
N ASP A 231 34.42 -22.78 7.84
CA ASP A 231 33.42 -21.71 7.88
C ASP A 231 33.35 -21.01 6.52
N ALA A 232 32.36 -21.39 5.71
CA ALA A 232 31.86 -20.57 4.62
C ALA A 232 30.44 -21.06 4.30
N GLY A 233 29.50 -20.13 4.38
CA GLY A 233 28.06 -20.37 4.44
C GLY A 233 27.50 -21.19 3.28
N ALA A 234 26.58 -22.07 3.64
CA ALA A 234 25.62 -22.65 2.73
C ALA A 234 24.59 -21.58 2.34
N ASP A 235 24.95 -20.72 1.40
CA ASP A 235 23.99 -20.01 0.53
C ASP A 235 24.18 -20.53 -0.89
N GLY A 236 23.75 -21.77 -1.06
CA GLY A 236 23.62 -22.44 -2.35
C GLY A 236 22.25 -22.21 -2.96
N THR A 237 21.71 -20.99 -2.95
CA THR A 237 20.61 -20.61 -3.85
C THR A 237 21.21 -20.29 -5.21
N GLY A 238 21.79 -21.31 -5.84
CA GLY A 238 22.05 -21.29 -7.28
C GLY A 238 20.70 -21.27 -7.97
N ALA A 239 20.15 -20.09 -8.22
CA ALA A 239 19.07 -19.92 -9.17
C ALA A 239 19.45 -20.70 -10.43
N PRO A 240 18.57 -21.53 -11.01
CA PRO A 240 18.88 -22.16 -12.28
C PRO A 240 19.17 -21.03 -13.24
N SER A 241 20.41 -20.95 -13.73
CA SER A 241 20.73 -20.08 -14.85
C SER A 241 19.93 -20.63 -16.03
N THR A 242 18.74 -20.07 -16.23
CA THR A 242 17.94 -20.26 -17.43
C THR A 242 18.76 -19.71 -18.57
N VAL A 243 19.60 -20.56 -19.15
CA VAL A 243 20.39 -20.19 -20.30
C VAL A 243 19.41 -20.01 -21.44
N GLU A 244 19.18 -18.75 -21.82
CA GLU A 244 18.21 -18.42 -22.85
C GLU A 244 18.60 -19.10 -24.18
N PRO A 245 17.63 -19.68 -24.92
CA PRO A 245 17.91 -20.30 -26.20
C PRO A 245 18.47 -19.25 -27.19
N GLY A 246 19.56 -19.60 -27.86
CA GLY A 246 20.13 -18.81 -28.95
C GLY A 246 19.40 -19.04 -30.27
N VAL A 247 19.69 -18.19 -31.27
CA VAL A 247 19.18 -18.33 -32.64
C VAL A 247 20.35 -18.65 -33.58
N GLU A 248 20.29 -19.78 -34.28
CA GLU A 248 21.22 -20.13 -35.35
C GLU A 248 20.63 -19.78 -36.73
N VAL A 249 21.45 -19.12 -37.54
CA VAL A 249 21.11 -18.70 -38.90
C VAL A 249 21.79 -19.63 -39.90
N GLU A 250 20.98 -20.36 -40.67
CA GLU A 250 21.47 -21.27 -41.71
C GLU A 250 21.11 -20.73 -43.10
N VAL A 251 22.08 -20.66 -44.02
CA VAL A 251 21.84 -20.23 -45.41
C VAL A 251 22.57 -21.15 -46.39
N THR A 252 21.88 -21.52 -47.46
CA THR A 252 22.41 -22.33 -48.56
C THR A 252 22.32 -21.51 -49.85
N PRO A 253 23.44 -20.95 -50.36
CA PRO A 253 23.48 -20.26 -51.65
C PRO A 253 23.27 -21.21 -52.83
N ALA A 254 22.83 -20.69 -53.97
CA ALA A 254 22.54 -21.48 -55.17
C ALA A 254 23.75 -22.34 -55.62
N GLY A 255 23.52 -23.65 -55.74
CA GLY A 255 24.51 -24.62 -56.22
C GLY A 255 25.61 -25.03 -55.22
N LYS A 256 25.52 -24.64 -53.94
CA LYS A 256 26.51 -25.00 -52.91
C LYS A 256 25.85 -25.76 -51.75
N SER A 257 26.65 -26.56 -51.02
CA SER A 257 26.21 -27.23 -49.80
C SER A 257 25.95 -26.23 -48.66
N MET A 258 25.09 -26.64 -47.72
CA MET A 258 24.72 -25.89 -46.53
C MET A 258 25.95 -25.49 -45.71
N LYS A 259 26.12 -24.20 -45.40
CA LYS A 259 27.28 -23.67 -44.68
C LYS A 259 26.85 -22.86 -43.47
N ARG A 260 27.55 -23.06 -42.33
CA ARG A 260 27.48 -22.14 -41.18
C ARG A 260 28.00 -20.76 -41.60
N LEU A 261 27.48 -19.70 -40.97
CA LEU A 261 27.81 -18.30 -41.31
C LEU A 261 29.32 -18.04 -41.38
N SER A 262 30.12 -18.69 -40.53
CA SER A 262 31.58 -18.59 -40.48
C SER A 262 32.28 -18.96 -41.81
N LEU A 263 31.67 -19.82 -42.62
CA LEU A 263 32.23 -20.39 -43.86
C LEU A 263 31.81 -19.65 -45.15
N LEU A 264 31.10 -18.53 -45.03
CA LEU A 264 30.66 -17.68 -46.16
C LEU A 264 31.68 -16.58 -46.50
N SER A 265 31.62 -16.05 -47.73
CA SER A 265 32.40 -14.88 -48.17
C SER A 265 32.00 -13.62 -47.39
N GLY A 266 32.88 -12.61 -47.29
CA GLY A 266 32.59 -11.36 -46.57
C GLY A 266 31.30 -10.66 -47.03
N GLY A 267 31.11 -10.52 -48.34
CA GLY A 267 29.88 -9.92 -48.90
C GLY A 267 28.64 -10.80 -48.72
N GLU A 268 28.79 -12.14 -48.77
CA GLU A 268 27.69 -13.07 -48.49
C GLU A 268 27.27 -13.00 -47.01
N LYS A 269 28.22 -12.88 -46.07
CA LYS A 269 27.95 -12.69 -44.64
C LYS A 269 27.15 -11.42 -44.37
N SER A 270 27.56 -10.30 -44.97
CA SER A 270 26.85 -9.03 -44.83
C SER A 270 25.42 -9.09 -45.40
N LEU A 271 25.24 -9.76 -46.54
CA LEU A 271 23.92 -9.92 -47.15
C LEU A 271 23.00 -10.83 -46.32
N VAL A 272 23.54 -11.90 -45.71
CA VAL A 272 22.79 -12.77 -44.78
C VAL A 272 22.44 -12.03 -43.49
N ALA A 273 23.34 -11.21 -42.95
CA ALA A 273 23.07 -10.38 -41.78
C ALA A 273 21.95 -9.37 -42.05
N LEU A 274 21.98 -8.71 -43.21
CA LEU A 274 20.90 -7.85 -43.68
C LEU A 274 19.59 -8.64 -43.84
N ALA A 275 19.63 -9.82 -44.46
CA ALA A 275 18.46 -10.67 -44.61
C ALA A 275 17.80 -10.99 -43.25
N PHE A 276 18.61 -11.31 -42.24
CA PHE A 276 18.16 -11.58 -40.88
C PHE A 276 17.54 -10.33 -40.24
N LEU A 277 18.20 -9.19 -40.35
CA LEU A 277 17.70 -7.93 -39.82
C LEU A 277 16.33 -7.57 -40.40
N PHE A 278 16.19 -7.66 -41.72
CA PHE A 278 14.92 -7.41 -42.42
C PHE A 278 13.84 -8.41 -42.03
N ALA A 279 14.19 -9.69 -41.85
CA ALA A 279 13.24 -10.70 -41.42
C ALA A 279 12.64 -10.39 -40.04
N VAL A 280 13.48 -9.93 -39.10
CA VAL A 280 13.06 -9.49 -37.76
C VAL A 280 12.22 -8.22 -37.85
N PHE A 281 12.64 -7.24 -38.64
CA PHE A 281 11.88 -6.00 -38.85
C PHE A 281 10.49 -6.24 -39.44
N LEU A 282 10.37 -7.16 -40.39
CA LEU A 282 9.09 -7.51 -40.99
C LEU A 282 8.20 -8.32 -40.06
N ALA A 283 8.76 -8.98 -39.04
CA ALA A 283 7.97 -9.71 -38.04
C ALA A 283 7.22 -8.77 -37.10
N ARG A 284 7.78 -7.58 -36.83
CA ARG A 284 7.13 -6.47 -36.13
C ARG A 284 7.35 -5.16 -36.89
N PRO A 285 6.46 -4.83 -37.84
CA PRO A 285 6.66 -3.68 -38.70
C PRO A 285 6.68 -2.36 -37.90
N CYS A 286 7.71 -1.56 -38.13
CA CYS A 286 7.83 -0.21 -37.61
C CYS A 286 7.38 0.80 -38.68
N PRO A 287 6.88 1.99 -38.29
CA PRO A 287 6.47 3.02 -39.24
C PRO A 287 7.59 3.48 -40.18
N PHE A 288 8.83 3.51 -39.68
CA PHE A 288 10.02 3.85 -40.45
C PHE A 288 11.26 3.10 -39.97
N TYR A 289 12.24 2.96 -40.85
CA TYR A 289 13.55 2.36 -40.60
C TYR A 289 14.65 3.32 -41.05
N VAL A 290 15.70 3.45 -40.24
CA VAL A 290 16.91 4.21 -40.58
C VAL A 290 18.07 3.25 -40.74
N LEU A 291 18.72 3.27 -41.90
CA LEU A 291 19.84 2.42 -42.25
C LEU A 291 21.06 3.30 -42.51
N ASP A 292 22.11 3.15 -41.71
CA ASP A 292 23.33 3.94 -41.80
C ASP A 292 24.49 3.11 -42.35
N GLU A 293 24.91 3.41 -43.58
CA GLU A 293 26.00 2.76 -44.33
C GLU A 293 25.98 1.22 -44.32
N VAL A 294 24.80 0.61 -44.22
CA VAL A 294 24.64 -0.84 -44.06
C VAL A 294 25.09 -1.63 -45.29
N GLU A 295 25.13 -0.99 -46.46
CA GLU A 295 25.56 -1.56 -47.72
C GLU A 295 27.06 -1.40 -48.02
N ALA A 296 27.85 -0.76 -47.13
CA ALA A 296 29.26 -0.45 -47.39
C ALA A 296 30.13 -1.68 -47.73
N ALA A 297 29.74 -2.86 -47.22
CA ALA A 297 30.42 -4.13 -47.46
C ALA A 297 29.85 -4.93 -48.65
N LEU A 298 28.82 -4.42 -49.35
CA LEU A 298 28.20 -5.07 -50.49
C LEU A 298 28.90 -4.67 -51.80
N ASP A 299 28.98 -5.62 -52.72
CA ASP A 299 29.40 -5.35 -54.09
C ASP A 299 28.23 -4.80 -54.93
N ASP A 300 28.54 -4.30 -56.13
CA ASP A 300 27.57 -3.70 -57.05
C ASP A 300 26.34 -4.58 -57.35
N LEU A 301 26.52 -5.89 -57.40
CA LEU A 301 25.46 -6.86 -57.69
C LEU A 301 24.56 -7.06 -56.47
N ASN A 302 25.13 -7.23 -55.29
CA ASN A 302 24.39 -7.41 -54.05
C ASN A 302 23.72 -6.10 -53.57
N THR A 303 24.33 -4.93 -53.83
CA THR A 303 23.68 -3.63 -53.63
C THR A 303 22.40 -3.54 -54.47
N GLY A 304 22.41 -4.01 -55.72
CA GLY A 304 21.20 -4.05 -56.55
C GLY A 304 20.08 -4.87 -55.90
N ARG A 305 20.41 -6.09 -55.42
CA ARG A 305 19.45 -6.97 -54.73
C ARG A 305 18.89 -6.35 -53.45
N PHE A 306 19.74 -5.68 -52.68
CA PHE A 306 19.34 -4.94 -51.49
C PHE A 306 18.36 -3.80 -51.81
N LEU A 307 18.61 -3.03 -52.88
CA LEU A 307 17.71 -1.94 -53.30
C LEU A 307 16.35 -2.47 -53.80
N ASP A 308 16.33 -3.60 -54.51
CA ASP A 308 15.08 -4.22 -54.94
C ASP A 308 14.25 -4.73 -53.74
N LEU A 309 14.92 -5.24 -52.71
CA LEU A 309 14.29 -5.59 -51.44
C LEU A 309 13.65 -4.36 -50.78
N LEU A 310 14.39 -3.25 -50.64
CA LEU A 310 13.88 -2.00 -50.07
C LEU A 310 12.62 -1.49 -50.81
N ARG A 311 12.66 -1.51 -52.14
CA ARG A 311 11.51 -1.09 -52.97
C ARG A 311 10.30 -1.99 -52.81
N ARG A 312 10.48 -3.30 -52.67
CA ARG A 312 9.35 -4.21 -52.47
C ARG A 312 8.64 -3.96 -51.14
N PHE A 313 9.37 -3.52 -50.13
CA PHE A 313 8.83 -3.28 -48.80
C PHE A 313 8.49 -1.81 -48.52
N SER A 314 8.77 -0.89 -49.45
CA SER A 314 8.48 0.54 -49.26
C SER A 314 6.99 0.86 -49.11
N ASP A 315 6.11 -0.02 -49.60
CA ASP A 315 4.65 0.10 -49.42
C ASP A 315 4.21 -0.18 -47.96
N ARG A 316 5.05 -0.87 -47.18
CA ARG A 316 4.74 -1.29 -45.81
C ARG A 316 5.46 -0.45 -44.76
N ALA A 317 6.61 0.14 -45.10
CA ALA A 317 7.38 0.96 -44.17
C ALA A 317 8.21 2.02 -44.91
N GLN A 318 8.46 3.14 -44.24
CA GLN A 318 9.32 4.19 -44.76
C GLN A 318 10.81 3.85 -44.51
N PHE A 319 11.64 3.89 -45.54
CA PHE A 319 13.08 3.67 -45.41
C PHE A 319 13.86 4.98 -45.56
N ILE A 320 14.73 5.27 -44.61
CA ILE A 320 15.70 6.36 -44.63
C ILE A 320 17.08 5.72 -44.68
N VAL A 321 17.80 5.92 -45.78
CA VAL A 321 19.13 5.32 -45.97
C VAL A 321 20.18 6.42 -46.01
N VAL A 322 21.15 6.36 -45.10
CA VAL A 322 22.34 7.21 -45.09
C VAL A 322 23.45 6.44 -45.79
N THR A 323 23.97 7.01 -46.87
CA THR A 323 24.90 6.31 -47.76
C THR A 323 25.73 7.27 -48.58
N HIS A 324 26.92 6.81 -48.98
CA HIS A 324 27.74 7.43 -50.01
C HIS A 324 27.75 6.63 -51.33
N GLN A 325 27.00 5.52 -51.42
CA GLN A 325 26.94 4.69 -52.63
C GLN A 325 26.04 5.31 -53.70
N LYS A 326 26.62 5.55 -54.89
CA LYS A 326 25.89 6.16 -56.03
C LYS A 326 24.65 5.38 -56.42
N ARG A 327 24.72 4.04 -56.47
CA ARG A 327 23.58 3.18 -56.84
C ARG A 327 22.41 3.32 -55.86
N THR A 328 22.68 3.39 -54.55
CA THR A 328 21.64 3.60 -53.54
C THR A 328 21.02 4.99 -53.65
N MET A 329 21.85 6.02 -53.85
CA MET A 329 21.38 7.39 -54.08
C MET A 329 20.48 7.50 -55.33
N ASP A 330 20.89 6.87 -56.43
CA ASP A 330 20.14 6.89 -57.70
C ASP A 330 18.79 6.15 -57.62
N ALA A 331 18.65 5.23 -56.65
CA ALA A 331 17.47 4.41 -56.49
C ALA A 331 16.38 5.04 -55.60
N ALA A 332 16.70 6.10 -54.86
CA ALA A 332 15.82 6.75 -53.89
C ALA A 332 14.76 7.64 -54.55
N ASP A 333 13.64 7.85 -53.84
CA ASP A 333 12.60 8.81 -54.29
C ASP A 333 12.97 10.26 -53.95
N CYS A 334 13.62 10.47 -52.82
CA CYS A 334 14.06 11.76 -52.32
C CYS A 334 15.47 11.65 -51.76
N LEU A 335 16.32 12.60 -52.15
CA LEU A 335 17.69 12.74 -51.65
C LEU A 335 17.77 13.93 -50.70
N TYR A 336 18.40 13.69 -49.55
CA TYR A 336 18.79 14.73 -48.60
C TYR A 336 20.31 14.74 -48.51
N GLY A 337 20.93 15.85 -48.90
CA GLY A 337 22.36 16.07 -48.80
C GLY A 337 22.69 17.03 -47.67
N VAL A 338 23.76 16.77 -46.94
CA VAL A 338 24.29 17.69 -45.92
C VAL A 338 25.51 18.38 -46.53
N SER A 339 25.50 19.72 -46.53
CA SER A 339 26.63 20.56 -46.96
C SER A 339 27.10 21.42 -45.80
N MET A 340 28.41 21.55 -45.61
CA MET A 340 28.99 22.41 -44.58
C MET A 340 29.54 23.68 -45.23
N GLY A 341 29.06 24.84 -44.78
CA GLY A 341 29.60 26.12 -45.22
C GLY A 341 30.96 26.43 -44.58
N ALA A 342 31.64 27.47 -45.07
CA ALA A 342 32.90 27.96 -44.48
C ALA A 342 32.74 28.50 -43.05
N ASP A 343 31.49 28.72 -42.61
CA ASP A 343 31.07 29.10 -41.26
C ASP A 343 30.97 27.89 -40.30
N GLY A 344 31.24 26.66 -40.77
CA GLY A 344 31.17 25.44 -39.96
C GLY A 344 29.75 24.99 -39.63
N VAL A 345 28.73 25.66 -40.19
CA VAL A 345 27.31 25.32 -39.98
C VAL A 345 26.85 24.35 -41.07
N SER A 346 26.35 23.19 -40.66
CA SER A 346 25.74 22.21 -41.56
C SER A 346 24.38 22.67 -42.04
N LYS A 347 24.18 22.69 -43.37
CA LYS A 347 22.90 22.98 -44.04
C LYS A 347 22.42 21.75 -44.78
N VAL A 348 21.13 21.44 -44.64
CA VAL A 348 20.49 20.34 -45.35
C VAL A 348 19.89 20.85 -46.65
N VAL A 349 20.23 20.18 -47.75
CA VAL A 349 19.66 20.40 -49.08
C VAL A 349 18.84 19.17 -49.43
N SER A 350 17.67 19.35 -50.04
CA SER A 350 16.83 18.24 -50.47
C SER A 350 16.52 18.32 -51.96
N ARG A 351 16.37 17.16 -52.60
CA ARG A 351 15.97 17.03 -53.99
C ARG A 351 15.11 15.78 -54.16
N ARG A 352 13.89 15.96 -54.68
CA ARG A 352 13.06 14.83 -55.14
C ARG A 352 13.59 14.35 -56.50
N LEU A 353 13.81 13.04 -56.64
CA LEU A 353 14.24 12.45 -57.90
C LEU A 353 13.01 12.18 -58.78
N PRO A 354 13.09 12.41 -60.11
CA PRO A 354 12.00 12.07 -61.02
C PRO A 354 11.79 10.56 -61.00
N GLY A 355 10.61 10.13 -60.55
CA GLY A 355 10.28 8.71 -60.42
C GLY A 355 10.48 7.97 -61.74
N ARG A 356 11.21 6.86 -61.71
CA ARG A 356 11.31 5.95 -62.85
C ARG A 356 9.93 5.30 -62.99
N SER A 357 9.16 5.70 -64.00
CA SER A 357 7.90 5.05 -64.35
C SER A 357 8.15 3.54 -64.44
N PRO A 358 7.35 2.68 -63.78
CA PRO A 358 7.54 1.24 -63.88
C PRO A 358 7.45 0.90 -65.37
N ALA A 359 8.53 0.36 -65.93
CA ALA A 359 8.53 -0.13 -67.29
C ALA A 359 7.36 -1.10 -67.43
N ALA A 360 6.43 -0.79 -68.33
CA ALA A 360 5.32 -1.65 -68.69
C ALA A 360 5.87 -3.06 -68.96
N ALA A 361 5.53 -4.01 -68.10
CA ALA A 361 5.79 -5.42 -68.34
C ALA A 361 4.96 -5.84 -69.57
N ALA A 362 5.66 -6.21 -70.64
CA ALA A 362 5.10 -6.85 -71.82
C ALA A 362 5.12 -8.38 -71.65
#